data_AF-A0AAU2GA21-F1
#
_entry.id   AF-A0AAU2GA21-F1
#
_cell.length_a   1.000
_cell.length_b   1.000
_cell.length_c   1.000
_cell.angle_alpha   90.00
_cell.angle_beta   90.00
_cell.angle_gamma   90.00
#
_symmetry.space_group_name_H-M   'P 1'
#
loop_
_entity.id
_entity.type
_entity.pdbx_description
1 polymer ?
#
loop_
_entity_poly.entity_id
_entity_poly.type
_entity_poly.pdbx_seq_one_letter_code
_entity_poly.pdbx_strand_id
1 'polypeptide(L)'
;MRLNGTGAPAGPLAPGGSGSFGSTPAEKTAAASTIETELQPNTKTATEHADEATNTAVKGFEGWDTAPGLKKVADTWDKQVKVLMGRLGSEKSALRGASGLFVRNDIGLGDQFRPIGTQSKLNGL
;
A
#
# COMPACT_ATOMS: atom_id res chain seq x y z
N MET A 1 -5.42 -7.58 -20.25
CA MET A 1 -4.77 -6.31 -20.61
C MET A 1 -3.32 -6.61 -21.00
N ARG A 2 -2.94 -6.34 -22.25
CA ARG A 2 -1.54 -6.39 -22.73
C ARG A 2 -1.15 -4.94 -22.99
N LEU A 3 -0.02 -4.47 -22.47
CA LEU A 3 0.50 -3.16 -22.86
C LEU A 3 2.02 -3.21 -23.06
N ASN A 4 2.43 -2.77 -24.24
CA ASN A 4 3.78 -2.52 -24.76
C ASN A 4 4.51 -3.72 -25.39
N GLY A 5 4.20 -3.94 -26.67
CA GLY A 5 5.07 -4.63 -27.60
C GLY A 5 6.01 -3.65 -28.29
N THR A 6 7.30 -3.99 -28.32
CA THR A 6 8.21 -3.70 -29.44
C THR A 6 8.82 -5.04 -29.85
N GLY A 7 8.62 -5.40 -31.12
CA GLY A 7 8.66 -6.78 -31.59
C GLY A 7 10.02 -7.45 -31.65
N ALA A 8 9.98 -8.77 -31.46
CA ALA A 8 10.78 -9.76 -32.18
C ALA A 8 9.89 -11.01 -32.34
N PRO A 9 9.96 -11.74 -33.47
CA PRO A 9 9.15 -12.93 -33.66
C PRO A 9 9.59 -13.99 -32.65
N ALA A 10 8.67 -14.40 -31.78
CA ALA A 10 8.92 -15.46 -30.81
C ALA A 10 9.12 -16.79 -31.54
N GLY A 11 10.34 -17.33 -31.50
CA GLY A 11 10.56 -18.75 -31.78
C GLY A 11 9.84 -19.61 -30.73
N PRO A 12 9.53 -20.90 -31.02
CA PRO A 12 8.56 -21.68 -30.25
C PRO A 12 8.93 -22.02 -28.81
N LEU A 13 10.09 -21.57 -28.31
CA LEU A 13 10.69 -22.03 -27.05
C LEU A 13 11.38 -20.92 -26.23
N ALA A 14 11.16 -19.63 -26.51
CA ALA A 14 11.74 -18.58 -25.68
C ALA A 14 11.07 -18.59 -24.28
N PRO A 15 11.80 -18.83 -23.18
CA PRO A 15 11.24 -18.69 -21.83
C PRO A 15 10.71 -17.27 -21.69
N GLY A 16 9.45 -17.13 -21.29
CA GLY A 16 8.85 -15.83 -21.01
C GLY A 16 9.77 -15.07 -20.06
N GLY A 17 10.23 -13.89 -20.47
CA GLY A 17 11.19 -13.10 -19.70
C GLY A 17 10.72 -12.94 -18.26
N SER A 18 11.67 -13.03 -17.33
CA SER A 18 11.47 -12.80 -15.91
C SER A 18 11.07 -11.34 -15.68
N GLY A 19 9.81 -11.02 -15.92
CA GLY A 19 9.22 -9.74 -15.56
C GLY A 19 9.20 -9.65 -14.05
N SER A 20 10.21 -9.02 -13.46
CA SER A 20 10.18 -8.71 -12.04
C SER A 20 8.98 -7.79 -11.79
N PHE A 21 8.14 -8.14 -10.82
CA PHE A 21 7.16 -7.18 -10.30
C PHE A 21 7.93 -5.94 -9.80
N GLY A 22 7.34 -4.76 -9.94
CA GLY A 22 7.95 -3.49 -9.49
C GLY A 22 8.18 -3.41 -7.97
N SER A 23 7.71 -4.40 -7.20
CA SER A 23 8.09 -4.64 -5.81
C SER A 23 7.80 -6.09 -5.41
N THR A 24 8.49 -6.62 -4.40
CA THR A 24 8.31 -7.98 -3.88
C THR A 24 7.17 -8.06 -2.85
N PRO A 25 6.62 -9.26 -2.57
CA PRO A 25 5.68 -9.45 -1.46
C PRO A 25 6.25 -9.00 -0.10
N ALA A 26 7.54 -9.25 0.14
CA ALA A 26 8.23 -8.83 1.37
C ALA A 26 8.27 -7.31 1.52
N GLU A 27 8.61 -6.59 0.45
CA GLU A 27 8.59 -5.12 0.42
C GLU A 27 7.18 -4.55 0.66
N LYS A 28 6.14 -5.17 0.09
CA LYS A 28 4.75 -4.76 0.34
C LYS A 28 4.36 -4.97 1.80
N THR A 29 4.76 -6.09 2.40
CA THR A 29 4.53 -6.36 3.82
C THR A 29 5.26 -5.35 4.70
N ALA A 30 6.53 -5.04 4.39
CA ALA A 30 7.32 -4.05 5.11
C ALA A 30 6.66 -2.66 5.05
N ALA A 31 6.25 -2.21 3.85
CA ALA A 31 5.55 -0.94 3.68
C ALA A 31 4.22 -0.89 4.47
N ALA A 32 3.44 -1.98 4.46
CA ALA A 32 2.22 -2.06 5.26
C ALA A 32 2.50 -1.98 6.77
N SER A 33 3.60 -2.59 7.24
CA SER A 33 4.04 -2.49 8.63
C SER A 33 4.46 -1.07 8.98
N THR A 34 5.25 -0.39 8.14
CA THR A 34 5.61 1.03 8.35
C THR A 34 4.37 1.93 8.47
N ILE A 35 3.35 1.70 7.63
CA ILE A 35 2.08 2.43 7.76
C ILE A 35 1.46 2.21 9.14
N GLU A 36 1.43 0.96 9.62
CA GLU A 36 0.79 0.60 10.89
C GLU A 36 1.56 1.07 12.13
N THR A 37 2.88 0.94 12.13
CA THR A 37 3.71 1.12 13.33
C THR A 37 4.30 2.50 13.44
N GLU A 38 4.45 3.22 12.33
CA GLU A 38 5.08 4.54 12.31
C GLU A 38 4.12 5.62 11.80
N LEU A 39 3.57 5.47 10.59
CA LEU A 39 2.82 6.57 9.98
C LEU A 39 1.48 6.81 10.67
N GLN A 40 0.68 5.77 10.94
CA GLN A 40 -0.60 5.91 11.62
C GLN A 40 -0.45 6.50 13.04
N PRO A 41 0.44 5.98 13.91
CA PRO A 41 0.64 6.54 15.24
C PRO A 41 1.20 7.97 15.21
N ASN A 42 2.24 8.22 14.43
CA ASN A 42 2.87 9.54 14.39
C ASN A 42 1.93 10.60 13.81
N THR A 43 1.12 10.23 12.80
CA THR A 43 0.07 11.13 12.26
C THR A 43 -0.94 11.45 13.35
N LYS A 44 -1.43 10.45 14.09
CA LYS A 44 -2.39 10.66 15.20
C LYS A 44 -1.84 11.61 16.26
N THR A 45 -0.61 11.38 16.72
CA THR A 45 0.03 12.23 17.74
C THR A 45 0.23 13.66 17.24
N ALA A 46 0.69 13.83 16.00
CA ALA A 46 0.85 15.17 15.41
C ALA A 46 -0.48 15.92 15.32
N THR A 47 -1.57 15.21 15.02
CA THR A 47 -2.91 15.81 14.91
C THR A 47 -3.48 16.18 16.28
N GLU A 48 -3.31 15.34 17.30
CA GLU A 48 -3.73 15.65 18.68
C GLU A 48 -3.07 16.93 19.19
N HIS A 49 -1.76 17.11 18.93
CA HIS A 49 -1.06 18.34 19.29
C HIS A 49 -1.60 19.58 18.54
N ALA A 50 -1.95 19.43 17.27
CA ALA A 50 -2.54 20.52 16.48
C ALA A 50 -3.93 20.92 17.01
N ASP A 51 -4.72 19.94 17.46
CA ASP A 51 -6.06 20.17 18.04
C ASP A 51 -5.96 20.91 19.37
N GLU A 52 -5.04 20.51 20.26
CA GLU A 52 -4.80 21.17 21.54
C GLU A 52 -4.39 22.63 21.37
N ALA A 53 -3.42 22.89 20.47
CA ALA A 53 -2.94 24.24 20.18
C ALA A 53 -4.05 25.12 19.59
N THR A 54 -4.83 24.59 18.64
CA THR A 54 -5.90 25.34 17.97
C THR A 54 -7.06 25.62 18.93
N ASN A 55 -7.45 24.65 19.75
CA ASN A 55 -8.50 24.84 20.77
C ASN A 55 -8.09 25.87 21.83
N THR A 56 -6.81 25.88 22.22
CA THR A 56 -6.27 26.90 23.13
C THR A 56 -6.35 28.30 22.50
N ALA A 57 -5.97 28.44 21.22
CA ALA A 57 -6.10 29.70 20.51
C ALA A 57 -7.57 30.15 20.37
N VAL A 58 -8.49 29.24 20.04
CA VAL A 58 -9.93 29.54 19.96
C VAL A 58 -10.48 30.11 21.27
N LYS A 59 -10.07 29.57 22.42
CA LYS A 59 -10.44 30.11 23.74
C LYS A 59 -9.80 31.47 24.00
N GLY A 60 -8.53 31.64 23.65
CA GLY A 60 -7.82 32.92 23.80
C GLY A 60 -8.43 34.07 22.99
N PHE A 61 -9.07 33.76 21.85
CA PHE A 61 -9.77 34.73 21.01
C PHE A 61 -11.28 34.79 21.25
N GLU A 62 -11.79 34.26 22.36
CA GLU A 62 -13.22 34.31 22.66
C GLU A 62 -13.75 35.75 22.69
N GLY A 63 -14.89 35.98 22.04
CA GLY A 63 -15.45 37.32 21.84
C GLY A 63 -14.88 38.12 20.66
N TRP A 64 -13.83 37.61 20.00
CA TRP A 64 -13.28 38.19 18.77
C TRP A 64 -13.79 37.44 17.54
N ASP A 65 -13.97 38.15 16.42
CA ASP A 65 -14.37 37.55 15.12
C ASP A 65 -13.39 36.49 14.61
N THR A 66 -12.14 36.49 15.10
CA THR A 66 -11.13 35.48 14.80
C THR A 66 -11.48 34.09 15.33
N ALA A 67 -12.17 33.99 16.47
CA ALA A 67 -12.48 32.69 17.08
C ALA A 67 -13.40 31.80 16.20
N PRO A 68 -14.49 32.30 15.61
CA PRO A 68 -15.27 31.56 14.61
C PRO A 68 -14.43 31.09 13.41
N GLY A 69 -13.50 31.93 12.94
CA GLY A 69 -12.59 31.59 11.85
C GLY A 69 -11.67 30.41 12.21
N LEU A 70 -11.05 30.47 13.39
CA LEU A 70 -10.20 29.39 13.90
C LEU A 70 -10.97 28.07 14.12
N LYS A 71 -12.21 28.14 14.64
CA LYS A 71 -13.08 26.95 14.77
C LYS A 71 -13.31 26.28 13.41
N LYS A 72 -13.60 27.06 12.37
CA LYS A 72 -13.80 26.53 11.01
C LYS A 72 -12.54 25.88 10.43
N VAL A 73 -11.36 26.45 10.73
CA VAL A 73 -10.08 25.86 10.33
C VAL A 73 -9.87 24.51 11.05
N ALA A 74 -10.11 24.44 12.36
CA ALA A 74 -10.03 23.20 13.14
C ALA A 74 -10.98 22.12 12.57
N ASP A 75 -12.25 22.45 12.34
CA ASP A 75 -13.23 21.52 11.77
C ASP A 75 -12.82 21.00 10.39
N THR A 76 -12.13 21.82 9.60
CA THR A 76 -11.64 21.43 8.27
C THR A 76 -10.43 20.53 8.37
N TRP A 77 -9.51 20.84 9.28
CA TRP A 77 -8.35 20.03 9.60
C TRP A 77 -8.77 18.63 10.06
N ASP A 78 -9.72 18.51 11.00
CA ASP A 78 -10.23 17.23 11.50
C ASP A 78 -10.76 16.34 10.37
N LYS A 79 -11.48 16.94 9.41
CA LYS A 79 -11.98 16.22 8.23
C LYS A 79 -10.83 15.71 7.37
N GLN A 80 -9.80 16.53 7.14
CA GLN A 80 -8.62 16.13 6.37
C GLN A 80 -7.84 15.01 7.06
N VAL A 81 -7.64 15.11 8.38
CA VAL A 81 -7.00 14.07 9.19
C VAL A 81 -7.77 12.75 9.10
N LYS A 82 -9.10 12.80 9.24
CA LYS A 82 -9.95 11.61 9.11
C LYS A 82 -9.82 10.94 7.75
N VAL A 83 -9.81 11.73 6.67
CA VAL A 83 -9.60 11.22 5.31
C VAL A 83 -8.21 10.59 5.17
N LEU A 84 -7.16 11.25 5.67
CA LEU A 84 -5.79 10.74 5.62
C LEU A 84 -5.66 9.41 6.38
N MET A 85 -6.17 9.33 7.60
CA MET A 85 -6.14 8.10 8.40
C MET A 85 -6.91 6.96 7.73
N GLY A 86 -8.04 7.25 7.09
CA GLY A 86 -8.78 6.30 6.28
C GLY A 86 -7.98 5.78 5.07
N ARG A 87 -7.29 6.69 4.36
CA ARG A 87 -6.41 6.33 3.23
C ARG A 87 -5.25 5.44 3.67
N LEU A 88 -4.56 5.80 4.76
CA LEU A 88 -3.48 4.97 5.33
C LEU A 88 -3.99 3.56 5.69
N GLY A 89 -5.16 3.45 6.31
CA GLY A 89 -5.77 2.15 6.62
C GLY A 89 -6.10 1.33 5.37
N SER A 90 -6.62 1.98 4.33
CA SER A 90 -6.91 1.34 3.04
C SER A 90 -5.64 0.86 2.34
N GLU A 91 -4.60 1.70 2.27
CA GLU A 91 -3.33 1.38 1.63
C GLU A 91 -2.61 0.22 2.35
N LYS A 92 -2.58 0.23 3.68
CA LYS A 92 -2.10 -0.90 4.49
C LYS A 92 -2.79 -2.21 4.10
N SER A 93 -4.12 -2.19 4.03
CA SER A 93 -4.93 -3.37 3.71
C SER A 93 -4.69 -3.85 2.28
N ALA A 94 -4.59 -2.93 1.32
CA ALA A 94 -4.30 -3.23 -0.07
C ALA A 94 -2.90 -3.85 -0.25
N LEU A 95 -1.88 -3.31 0.42
CA LEU A 95 -0.51 -3.84 0.38
C LEU A 95 -0.42 -5.27 0.93
N ARG A 96 -1.07 -5.53 2.08
CA ARG A 96 -1.16 -6.88 2.66
C ARG A 96 -1.92 -7.84 1.73
N GLY A 97 -3.04 -7.40 1.17
CA GLY A 97 -3.82 -8.17 0.22
C GLY A 97 -3.02 -8.55 -1.02
N ALA A 98 -2.31 -7.60 -1.62
CA ALA A 98 -1.47 -7.82 -2.79
C ALA A 98 -0.31 -8.78 -2.50
N SER A 99 0.37 -8.62 -1.36
CA SER A 99 1.42 -9.55 -0.92
C SER A 99 0.90 -10.99 -0.84
N GLY A 100 -0.25 -11.20 -0.18
CA GLY A 100 -0.88 -12.51 -0.07
C GLY A 100 -1.35 -13.10 -1.40
N LEU A 101 -1.81 -12.27 -2.34
CA LEU A 101 -2.17 -12.72 -3.69
C LEU A 101 -0.96 -13.25 -4.46
N PHE A 102 0.17 -12.56 -4.41
CA PHE A 102 1.39 -12.99 -5.09
C PHE A 102 1.93 -14.31 -4.53
N VAL A 103 2.02 -14.44 -3.19
CA VAL A 103 2.48 -15.69 -2.56
C VAL A 103 1.58 -16.87 -2.95
N ARG A 104 0.25 -16.70 -2.93
CA ARG A 104 -0.68 -17.77 -3.35
C ARG A 104 -0.56 -18.12 -4.82
N ASN A 105 -0.37 -17.13 -5.68
CA ASN A 105 -0.17 -17.37 -7.11
C ASN A 105 1.11 -18.17 -7.37
N ASP A 106 2.21 -17.83 -6.70
CA ASP A 106 3.49 -18.53 -6.86
C ASP A 106 3.40 -19.99 -6.39
N ILE A 107 2.74 -20.25 -5.27
CA ILE A 107 2.50 -21.62 -4.78
C ILE A 107 1.64 -22.40 -5.79
N GLY A 108 0.52 -21.80 -6.25
CA GLY A 108 -0.40 -22.45 -7.18
C GLY A 108 0.25 -22.79 -8.52
N LEU A 109 1.06 -21.88 -9.07
CA LEU A 109 1.86 -22.15 -10.26
C LEU A 109 2.88 -23.26 -10.01
N GLY A 110 3.63 -23.21 -8.90
CA GLY A 110 4.59 -24.24 -8.54
C GLY A 110 3.95 -25.64 -8.43
N ASP A 111 2.75 -25.72 -7.84
CA ASP A 111 1.98 -26.96 -7.73
C ASP A 111 1.52 -27.50 -9.10
N GLN A 112 1.14 -26.62 -10.03
CA GLN A 112 0.78 -27.00 -11.41
C GLN A 112 1.98 -27.54 -12.21
N PHE A 113 3.18 -26.99 -12.00
CA PHE A 113 4.39 -27.41 -12.71
C PHE A 113 5.12 -28.60 -12.07
N ARG A 114 4.87 -28.90 -10.79
CA ARG A 114 5.50 -30.03 -10.08
C ARG A 114 5.43 -31.37 -10.81
N PRO A 115 4.30 -31.77 -11.46
CA PRO A 115 4.22 -33.04 -12.20
C PRO A 115 5.11 -33.09 -13.44
N ILE A 116 5.40 -31.95 -14.07
CA ILE A 116 6.22 -31.87 -15.29
C ILE A 116 7.70 -32.10 -14.95
N GLY A 117 8.17 -31.61 -13.81
CA GLY A 117 9.55 -31.80 -13.33
C GLY A 117 9.87 -33.25 -12.95
N THR A 118 8.89 -34.02 -12.47
CA THR A 118 9.04 -35.45 -12.14
C THR A 118 8.85 -36.38 -13.33
N GLN A 119 8.23 -35.93 -14.43
CA GLN A 119 7.97 -36.74 -15.63
C GLN A 119 8.99 -36.56 -16.76
N SER A 120 10.21 -36.08 -16.48
CA SER A 120 11.26 -36.04 -17.51
C SER A 120 11.58 -37.47 -17.99
N LYS A 121 11.04 -37.83 -19.16
CA LYS A 121 11.35 -39.08 -19.90
C LYS A 121 12.69 -39.01 -20.65
N LEU A 122 13.53 -38.01 -20.35
CA LEU A 122 14.86 -37.85 -20.96
C LEU A 122 15.96 -38.66 -20.22
N ASN A 123 15.63 -39.36 -19.13
CA ASN A 123 16.59 -40.22 -18.42
C ASN A 123 16.80 -41.60 -19.10
N GLY A 124 16.81 -41.65 -20.43
CA GLY A 124 16.85 -42.92 -21.18
C GLY A 124 17.30 -42.81 -22.64
N LEU A 125 18.07 -41.78 -23.01
CA LEU A 125 18.86 -41.72 -24.24
C LEU A 125 20.33 -41.51 -23.88
#